data_AF-A0A3L7XD31-F1
#
_entry.id   AF-A0A3L7XD31-F1
#
_cell.length_a   1.000
_cell.length_b   1.000
_cell.length_c   1.000
_cell.angle_alpha   90.00
_cell.angle_beta   90.00
_cell.angle_gamma   90.00
#
_symmetry.space_group_name_H-M   'P 1'
#
loop_
_entity.id
_entity.type
_entity.pdbx_description
1 polymer ?
#
loop_
_entity_poly.entity_id
_entity_poly.type
_entity_poly.pdbx_seq_one_letter_code
_entity_poly.pdbx_strand_id
1 'polypeptide(L)'
;MPATQPQYRPVTDPAALIAATIRAIRPSDSEAAAGADARQGRLTKPPGALGRLEGLATRIAGITGQSRPRLEQRLVIVAAGDHGVAAQGVSAFPAEVTAQMVANFLEGGAAINVLASHAGARVRVVDAGVRSETPEHPDLLRLRLGPGTDDISVGPAMTRALAERAVAEGIALFERERTAEGVHIVALGEMGIGNSTSAAAIIAAVTALPPRSVTG
;
A
#
# COMPACT_ATOMS: atom_id res chain seq x y z
N MET A 1 -2.64 21.08 22.98
CA MET A 1 -1.81 21.48 21.83
C MET A 1 -1.43 20.21 21.09
N PRO A 2 -1.71 20.06 19.79
CA PRO A 2 -1.28 18.87 19.09
C PRO A 2 0.25 18.88 19.07
N ALA A 3 0.87 17.79 19.52
CA ALA A 3 2.30 17.59 19.38
C ALA A 3 2.63 17.71 17.89
N THR A 4 3.53 18.61 17.53
CA THR A 4 4.07 18.72 16.18
C THR A 4 4.62 17.35 15.81
N GLN A 5 3.97 16.66 14.86
CA GLN A 5 4.48 15.38 14.37
C GLN A 5 5.92 15.59 13.92
N PRO A 6 6.88 14.74 14.32
CA PRO A 6 8.26 14.89 13.90
C PRO A 6 8.32 14.97 12.37
N GLN A 7 8.94 16.03 11.87
CA GLN A 7 9.07 16.32 10.45
C GLN A 7 9.64 15.09 9.74
N TYR A 8 8.93 14.61 8.71
CA TYR A 8 9.36 13.45 7.93
C TYR A 8 10.77 13.67 7.40
N ARG A 9 11.68 12.72 7.68
CA ARG A 9 13.04 12.74 7.16
C ARG A 9 13.13 11.77 5.98
N PRO A 10 13.47 12.24 4.77
CA PRO A 10 13.68 11.37 3.62
C PRO A 10 14.72 10.29 3.88
N VAL A 11 14.57 9.14 3.23
CA VAL A 11 15.56 8.05 3.30
C VAL A 11 16.88 8.49 2.63
N THR A 12 17.99 8.38 3.37
CA THR A 12 19.31 8.84 2.91
C THR A 12 20.07 7.79 2.08
N ASP A 13 19.81 6.50 2.30
CA ASP A 13 20.39 5.39 1.53
C ASP A 13 19.30 4.37 1.17
N PRO A 14 18.58 4.60 0.05
CA PRO A 14 17.51 3.71 -0.38
C PRO A 14 17.94 2.27 -0.60
N ALA A 15 19.11 2.07 -1.22
CA ALA A 15 19.61 0.74 -1.58
C ALA A 15 19.97 -0.08 -0.33
N ALA A 16 20.64 0.52 0.66
CA ALA A 16 20.96 -0.15 1.90
C ALA A 16 19.70 -0.52 2.69
N LEU A 17 18.71 0.36 2.77
CA LEU A 17 17.44 0.08 3.43
C LEU A 17 16.71 -1.08 2.77
N ILE A 18 16.55 -1.05 1.45
CA ILE A 18 15.90 -2.13 0.68
C ILE A 18 16.62 -3.46 0.91
N ALA A 19 17.95 -3.48 0.81
CA ALA A 19 18.73 -4.70 0.99
C ALA A 19 18.60 -5.25 2.42
N ALA A 20 18.59 -4.38 3.44
CA ALA A 20 18.37 -4.77 4.82
C ALA A 20 16.96 -5.34 5.04
N THR A 21 15.93 -4.69 4.49
CA THR A 21 14.54 -5.15 4.56
C THR A 21 14.37 -6.52 3.90
N ILE A 22 14.93 -6.72 2.71
CA ILE A 22 14.89 -8.02 2.01
C ILE A 22 15.51 -9.13 2.88
N ARG A 23 16.67 -8.88 3.50
CA ARG A 23 17.32 -9.85 4.40
C ARG A 23 16.51 -10.16 5.66
N ALA A 24 15.63 -9.25 6.08
CA ALA A 24 14.78 -9.43 7.26
C ALA A 24 13.49 -10.22 6.96
N ILE A 25 13.12 -10.42 5.68
CA ILE A 25 11.96 -11.23 5.30
C ILE A 25 12.24 -12.70 5.62
N ARG A 26 11.38 -13.30 6.43
CA ARG A 26 11.49 -14.69 6.89
C ARG A 26 10.26 -15.49 6.45
N PRO A 27 10.38 -16.83 6.31
CA PRO A 27 9.22 -17.70 6.17
C PRO A 27 8.22 -17.51 7.32
N SER A 28 6.95 -17.80 7.07
CA SER A 28 5.93 -17.84 8.12
C SER A 28 6.24 -18.91 9.17
N ASP A 29 5.91 -18.65 10.42
CA ASP A 29 6.09 -19.55 11.55
C ASP A 29 5.15 -20.78 11.43
N SER A 30 5.75 -21.95 11.21
CA SER A 30 5.01 -23.21 11.06
C SER A 30 4.43 -23.71 12.38
N GLU A 31 5.06 -23.43 13.52
CA GLU A 31 4.57 -23.87 14.83
C GLU A 31 3.33 -23.06 15.23
N ALA A 32 3.38 -21.73 15.03
CA ALA A 32 2.23 -20.86 15.27
C ALA A 32 1.04 -21.23 14.37
N ALA A 33 1.31 -21.51 13.08
CA ALA A 33 0.30 -21.98 12.15
C ALA A 33 -0.30 -23.33 12.59
N ALA A 34 0.52 -24.33 12.93
CA ALA A 34 0.06 -25.62 13.42
C ALA A 34 -0.76 -25.50 14.72
N GLY A 35 -0.35 -24.60 15.63
CA GLY A 35 -1.10 -24.31 16.85
C GLY A 35 -2.48 -23.72 16.58
N ALA A 36 -2.60 -22.84 15.56
CA ALA A 36 -3.88 -22.29 15.13
C ALA A 36 -4.78 -23.35 14.48
N ASP A 37 -4.22 -24.22 13.64
CA ASP A 37 -4.92 -25.32 12.98
C ASP A 37 -5.45 -26.35 14.00
N ALA A 38 -4.60 -26.80 14.93
CA ALA A 38 -5.00 -27.68 16.03
C ALA A 38 -6.07 -27.06 16.93
N ARG A 39 -6.15 -25.72 17.01
CA ARG A 39 -7.26 -25.04 17.68
C ARG A 39 -8.53 -25.11 16.84
N GLN A 40 -8.48 -24.90 15.53
CA GLN A 40 -9.65 -25.01 14.65
C GLN A 40 -10.34 -26.38 14.76
N GLY A 41 -9.56 -27.46 14.89
CA GLY A 41 -10.06 -28.82 15.08
C GLY A 41 -10.76 -29.09 16.42
N ARG A 42 -10.61 -28.20 17.42
CA ARG A 42 -11.21 -28.35 18.77
C ARG A 42 -12.38 -27.40 19.02
N LEU A 43 -12.70 -26.52 18.08
CA LEU A 43 -13.84 -25.61 18.20
C LEU A 43 -15.15 -26.36 17.99
N THR A 44 -16.23 -25.85 18.59
CA THR A 44 -17.59 -26.41 18.47
C THR A 44 -18.18 -26.16 17.07
N LYS A 45 -17.62 -26.86 16.08
CA LYS A 45 -18.02 -26.85 14.67
C LYS A 45 -17.59 -28.17 14.01
N PRO A 46 -18.29 -28.65 12.97
CA PRO A 46 -17.74 -29.72 12.14
C PRO A 46 -16.39 -29.29 11.54
N PRO A 47 -15.42 -30.22 11.39
CA PRO A 47 -14.16 -29.91 10.72
C PRO A 47 -14.38 -29.29 9.34
N GLY A 48 -13.70 -28.17 9.05
CA GLY A 48 -13.80 -27.47 7.76
C GLY A 48 -15.07 -26.66 7.53
N ALA A 49 -16.01 -26.59 8.48
CA ALA A 49 -17.29 -25.90 8.29
C ALA A 49 -17.17 -24.40 8.00
N LEU A 50 -16.04 -23.75 8.34
CA LEU A 50 -15.80 -22.33 8.04
C LEU A 50 -14.96 -22.11 6.76
N GLY A 51 -14.60 -23.19 6.05
CA GLY A 51 -13.90 -23.17 4.78
C GLY A 51 -12.65 -22.28 4.80
N ARG A 52 -12.63 -21.25 3.94
CA ARG A 52 -11.50 -20.33 3.76
C ARG A 52 -11.11 -19.58 5.04
N LEU A 53 -12.03 -19.38 5.98
CA LEU A 53 -11.75 -18.67 7.23
C LEU A 53 -10.79 -19.46 8.15
N GLU A 54 -10.83 -20.79 8.10
CA GLU A 54 -9.92 -21.63 8.90
C GLU A 54 -8.49 -21.50 8.38
N GLY A 55 -8.30 -21.67 7.06
CA GLY A 55 -7.01 -21.49 6.41
C GLY A 55 -6.46 -20.07 6.54
N LEU A 56 -7.33 -19.05 6.47
CA LEU A 56 -6.94 -17.66 6.71
C LEU A 56 -6.43 -17.46 8.14
N ALA A 57 -7.12 -17.99 9.15
CA ALA A 57 -6.68 -17.88 10.55
C ALA A 57 -5.31 -18.56 10.77
N THR A 58 -5.09 -19.74 10.19
CA THR A 58 -3.81 -20.45 10.23
C THR A 58 -2.69 -19.67 9.54
N ARG A 59 -2.97 -19.08 8.37
CA ARG A 59 -2.00 -18.26 7.64
C ARG A 59 -1.61 -17.00 8.42
N ILE A 60 -2.59 -16.29 8.99
CA ILE A 60 -2.33 -15.10 9.81
C ILE A 60 -1.47 -15.49 11.02
N ALA A 61 -1.80 -16.60 11.70
CA ALA A 61 -1.02 -17.06 12.84
C ALA A 61 0.46 -17.29 12.50
N GLY A 62 0.74 -17.91 11.35
CA GLY A 62 2.11 -18.07 10.86
C GLY A 62 2.80 -16.76 10.48
N ILE A 63 2.09 -15.80 9.89
CA ILE A 63 2.65 -14.47 9.59
C ILE A 63 3.01 -13.72 10.88
N THR A 64 2.14 -13.80 11.91
CA THR A 64 2.33 -13.08 13.17
C THR A 64 3.22 -13.80 14.18
N GLY A 65 3.56 -15.08 13.96
CA GLY A 65 4.23 -15.93 14.94
C GLY A 65 3.39 -16.18 16.21
N GLN A 66 2.07 -16.12 16.09
CA GLN A 66 1.13 -16.22 17.23
C GLN A 66 -0.03 -17.12 16.83
N SER A 67 -0.29 -18.21 17.57
CA SER A 67 -1.40 -19.13 17.28
C SER A 67 -2.79 -18.51 17.49
N ARG A 68 -2.87 -17.37 18.20
CA ARG A 68 -4.11 -16.62 18.47
C ARG A 68 -3.84 -15.10 18.38
N PRO A 69 -3.56 -14.57 17.17
CA PRO A 69 -3.20 -13.17 17.02
C PRO A 69 -4.39 -12.25 17.28
N ARG A 70 -4.11 -11.06 17.83
CA ARG A 70 -5.11 -9.98 17.96
C ARG A 70 -4.83 -8.90 16.93
N LEU A 71 -5.81 -8.64 16.06
CA LEU A 71 -5.65 -7.75 14.91
C LEU A 71 -6.47 -6.47 15.11
N GLU A 72 -6.12 -5.72 16.15
CA GLU A 72 -6.84 -4.50 16.57
C GLU A 72 -6.33 -3.24 15.85
N GLN A 73 -5.02 -3.13 15.61
CA GLN A 73 -4.42 -1.98 14.94
C GLN A 73 -4.38 -2.18 13.43
N ARG A 74 -5.22 -1.44 12.70
CA ARG A 74 -5.43 -1.59 11.26
C ARG A 74 -5.15 -0.26 10.56
N LEU A 75 -4.39 -0.32 9.48
CA LEU A 75 -3.97 0.85 8.72
C LEU A 75 -4.32 0.65 7.24
N VAL A 76 -4.90 1.66 6.62
CA VAL A 76 -4.99 1.79 5.16
C VAL A 76 -3.98 2.84 4.73
N ILE A 77 -3.09 2.49 3.79
CA ILE A 77 -2.19 3.45 3.15
C ILE A 77 -2.68 3.67 1.72
N VAL A 78 -3.02 4.91 1.37
CA VAL A 78 -3.41 5.29 0.01
C VAL A 78 -2.28 6.12 -0.61
N ALA A 79 -1.59 5.57 -1.60
CA ALA A 79 -0.52 6.27 -2.31
C ALA A 79 -1.04 6.92 -3.60
N ALA A 80 -0.86 8.24 -3.72
CA ALA A 80 -1.31 9.03 -4.85
C ALA A 80 -0.14 9.55 -5.70
N GLY A 81 -0.27 9.47 -7.02
CA GLY A 81 0.71 9.99 -7.95
C GLY A 81 0.19 10.03 -9.39
N ASP A 82 0.65 11.01 -10.16
CA ASP A 82 0.21 11.19 -11.55
C ASP A 82 1.09 10.43 -12.54
N HIS A 83 0.48 10.00 -13.65
CA HIS A 83 1.16 9.23 -14.69
C HIS A 83 1.26 9.98 -16.01
N GLY A 84 2.46 10.07 -16.59
CA GLY A 84 2.68 10.78 -17.86
C GLY A 84 1.86 10.20 -19.03
N VAL A 85 1.67 8.88 -19.04
CA VAL A 85 0.87 8.18 -20.06
C VAL A 85 -0.61 8.57 -20.06
N ALA A 86 -1.12 9.20 -18.99
CA ALA A 86 -2.47 9.76 -18.99
C ALA A 86 -2.71 10.76 -20.14
N ALA A 87 -1.66 11.46 -20.60
CA ALA A 87 -1.73 12.37 -21.74
C ALA A 87 -2.08 11.67 -23.07
N GLN A 88 -1.93 10.34 -23.16
CA GLN A 88 -2.30 9.53 -24.32
C GLN A 88 -3.80 9.18 -24.37
N GLY A 89 -4.63 9.76 -23.49
CA GLY A 89 -6.08 9.52 -23.49
C GLY A 89 -6.49 8.13 -23.01
N VAL A 90 -5.65 7.48 -22.19
CA VAL A 90 -5.88 6.12 -21.66
C VAL A 90 -6.85 6.07 -20.47
N SER A 91 -7.40 7.22 -20.07
CA SER A 91 -8.35 7.31 -18.96
C SER A 91 -9.59 8.10 -19.37
N ALA A 92 -10.73 7.72 -18.79
CA ALA A 92 -11.99 8.43 -18.94
C ALA A 92 -12.06 9.74 -18.11
N PHE A 93 -11.11 9.95 -17.20
CA PHE A 93 -11.07 11.11 -16.31
C PHE A 93 -9.87 12.00 -16.61
N PRO A 94 -9.99 13.32 -16.43
CA PRO A 94 -8.88 14.24 -16.62
C PRO A 94 -7.89 14.16 -15.45
N ALA A 95 -6.62 14.50 -15.69
CA ALA A 95 -5.52 14.26 -14.74
C ALA A 95 -5.68 15.02 -13.41
N GLU A 96 -6.38 16.16 -13.39
CA GLU A 96 -6.61 16.96 -12.18
C GLU A 96 -7.41 16.23 -11.11
N VAL A 97 -8.14 15.17 -11.49
CA VAL A 97 -8.93 14.34 -10.56
C VAL A 97 -8.05 13.69 -9.49
N THR A 98 -6.77 13.41 -9.75
CA THR A 98 -5.85 12.86 -8.75
C THR A 98 -5.79 13.75 -7.50
N ALA A 99 -5.54 15.05 -7.68
CA ALA A 99 -5.42 15.99 -6.56
C ALA A 99 -6.76 16.23 -5.86
N GLN A 100 -7.86 16.25 -6.62
CA GLN A 100 -9.23 16.37 -6.08
C GLN A 100 -9.57 15.17 -5.17
N MET A 101 -9.22 13.95 -5.60
CA MET A 101 -9.44 12.75 -4.79
C MET A 101 -8.54 12.72 -3.56
N VAL A 102 -7.29 13.21 -3.64
CA VAL A 102 -6.44 13.39 -2.45
C VAL A 102 -7.12 14.30 -1.43
N ALA A 103 -7.67 15.44 -1.85
CA ALA A 103 -8.43 16.30 -0.94
C ALA A 103 -9.64 15.57 -0.34
N ASN A 104 -10.40 14.85 -1.15
CA ASN A 104 -11.57 14.08 -0.70
C ASN A 104 -11.20 12.96 0.31
N PHE A 105 -10.06 12.27 0.13
CA PHE A 105 -9.57 11.28 1.10
C PHE A 105 -9.24 11.92 2.45
N LEU A 106 -8.65 13.12 2.44
CA LEU A 106 -8.26 13.85 3.65
C LEU A 106 -9.48 14.43 4.38
N GLU A 107 -10.52 14.82 3.65
CA GLU A 107 -11.81 15.28 4.20
C GLU A 107 -12.71 14.12 4.69
N GLY A 108 -12.34 12.87 4.41
CA GLY A 108 -13.10 11.70 4.85
C GLY A 108 -14.29 11.34 3.94
N GLY A 109 -14.41 11.96 2.76
CA GLY A 109 -15.59 11.83 1.90
C GLY A 109 -15.54 10.69 0.88
N ALA A 110 -14.42 9.97 0.76
CA ALA A 110 -14.31 8.90 -0.23
C ALA A 110 -14.78 7.54 0.30
N ALA A 111 -15.06 6.61 -0.63
CA ALA A 111 -15.48 5.26 -0.29
C ALA A 111 -14.50 4.53 0.64
N ILE A 112 -13.19 4.72 0.43
CA ILE A 112 -12.17 4.10 1.30
C ILE A 112 -12.25 4.60 2.74
N ASN A 113 -12.63 5.86 2.98
CA ASN A 113 -12.81 6.39 4.33
C ASN A 113 -13.97 5.71 5.05
N VAL A 114 -15.10 5.54 4.36
CA VAL A 114 -16.27 4.83 4.90
C VAL A 114 -15.95 3.38 5.21
N LEU A 115 -15.30 2.67 4.27
CA LEU A 115 -14.92 1.27 4.45
C LEU A 115 -13.87 1.07 5.55
N ALA A 116 -12.87 1.96 5.62
CA ALA A 116 -11.85 1.93 6.65
C ALA A 116 -12.46 2.19 8.03
N SER A 117 -13.33 3.20 8.15
CA SER A 117 -14.07 3.49 9.39
C SER A 117 -14.90 2.29 9.84
N HIS A 118 -15.66 1.66 8.92
CA HIS A 118 -16.42 0.45 9.21
C HIS A 118 -15.54 -0.71 9.69
N ALA A 119 -14.35 -0.88 9.10
CA ALA A 119 -13.38 -1.89 9.50
C ALA A 119 -12.56 -1.51 10.75
N GLY A 120 -12.77 -0.32 11.33
CA GLY A 120 -11.96 0.21 12.42
C GLY A 120 -10.48 0.35 12.04
N ALA A 121 -10.22 0.87 10.84
CA ALA A 121 -8.89 1.14 10.30
C ALA A 121 -8.69 2.63 10.09
N ARG A 122 -7.50 3.12 10.47
CA ARG A 122 -7.08 4.51 10.18
C ARG A 122 -6.59 4.62 8.73
N VAL A 123 -6.75 5.79 8.12
CA VAL A 123 -6.32 6.05 6.73
C VAL A 123 -5.14 7.01 6.74
N ARG A 124 -4.07 6.64 6.04
CA ARG A 124 -2.91 7.50 5.77
C ARG A 124 -2.83 7.75 4.28
N VAL A 125 -2.86 9.02 3.86
CA VAL A 125 -2.71 9.39 2.46
C VAL A 125 -1.25 9.78 2.21
N VAL A 126 -0.72 9.36 1.06
CA VAL A 126 0.66 9.63 0.67
C VAL A 126 0.65 10.31 -0.69
N ASP A 127 1.14 11.54 -0.75
CA ASP A 127 1.51 12.19 -2.01
C ASP A 127 2.90 11.67 -2.43
N ALA A 128 2.90 10.64 -3.28
CA ALA A 128 4.10 10.04 -3.84
C ALA A 128 4.61 10.78 -5.08
N GLY A 129 3.77 11.60 -5.72
CA GLY A 129 4.13 12.35 -6.92
C GLY A 129 2.91 12.92 -7.62
N VAL A 130 2.02 13.59 -6.90
CA VAL A 130 0.91 14.34 -7.47
C VAL A 130 1.47 15.60 -8.14
N ARG A 131 1.06 15.86 -9.39
CA ARG A 131 1.57 16.97 -10.21
C ARG A 131 1.17 18.32 -9.65
N SER A 132 -0.06 18.42 -9.16
CA SER A 132 -0.63 19.63 -8.55
C SER A 132 -0.30 19.73 -7.07
N GLU A 133 -0.47 20.92 -6.49
CA GLU A 133 -0.35 21.07 -5.04
C GLU A 133 -1.46 20.33 -4.30
N THR A 134 -1.05 19.54 -3.30
CA THR A 134 -1.93 18.88 -2.32
C THR A 134 -2.10 19.76 -1.06
N PRO A 135 -3.24 19.73 -0.35
CA PRO A 135 -3.48 20.51 0.87
C PRO A 135 -2.54 20.12 2.02
N GLU A 136 -2.37 20.99 3.02
CA GLU A 136 -1.68 20.62 4.27
C GLU A 136 -2.64 19.87 5.18
N HIS A 137 -2.26 18.67 5.63
CA HIS A 137 -3.11 17.86 6.48
C HIS A 137 -2.27 16.89 7.35
N PRO A 138 -2.62 16.65 8.62
CA PRO A 138 -1.88 15.74 9.51
C PRO A 138 -1.85 14.29 9.02
N ASP A 139 -2.86 13.87 8.25
CA ASP A 139 -2.96 12.53 7.66
C ASP A 139 -2.37 12.44 6.24
N LEU A 140 -1.80 13.54 5.72
CA LEU A 140 -1.07 13.55 4.46
C LEU A 140 0.43 13.45 4.71
N LEU A 141 1.06 12.43 4.15
CA LEU A 141 2.50 12.39 3.98
C LEU A 141 2.90 12.87 2.59
N ARG A 142 3.69 13.95 2.52
CA ARG A 142 4.22 14.46 1.26
C ARG A 142 5.61 13.93 0.99
N LEU A 143 5.71 12.89 0.14
CA LEU A 143 7.00 12.39 -0.36
C LEU A 143 7.46 13.18 -1.58
N ARG A 144 6.53 13.52 -2.48
CA ARG A 144 6.74 14.29 -3.72
C ARG A 144 8.03 13.90 -4.45
N LEU A 145 8.06 12.68 -4.95
CA LEU A 145 9.21 12.14 -5.68
C LEU A 145 9.43 12.85 -7.04
N GLY A 146 8.39 13.47 -7.57
CA GLY A 146 8.38 14.32 -8.77
C GLY A 146 6.96 14.79 -9.08
N PRO A 147 6.75 15.67 -10.07
CA PRO A 147 5.43 16.15 -10.48
C PRO A 147 4.73 15.14 -11.40
N GLY A 148 4.52 13.92 -10.91
CA GLY A 148 4.12 12.76 -11.70
C GLY A 148 5.29 12.06 -12.39
N THR A 149 4.99 10.93 -13.01
CA THR A 149 5.95 10.15 -13.81
C THR A 149 5.99 10.62 -15.26
N ASP A 150 7.07 10.28 -15.96
CA ASP A 150 7.19 10.45 -17.42
C ASP A 150 6.28 9.46 -18.18
N ASP A 151 6.08 9.70 -19.47
CA ASP A 151 5.23 8.88 -20.33
C ASP A 151 5.91 7.56 -20.72
N ILE A 152 5.36 6.45 -20.22
CA ILE A 152 5.87 5.09 -20.46
C ILE A 152 5.77 4.63 -21.92
N SER A 153 4.95 5.29 -22.75
CA SER A 153 4.86 4.99 -24.18
C SER A 153 6.03 5.56 -24.98
N VAL A 154 6.74 6.55 -24.42
CA VAL A 154 7.86 7.25 -25.05
C VAL A 154 9.19 6.79 -24.47
N GLY A 155 9.24 6.53 -23.16
CA GLY A 155 10.48 6.21 -22.47
C GLY A 155 10.26 5.68 -21.05
N PRO A 156 11.30 5.66 -20.21
CA PRO A 156 11.15 5.21 -18.83
C PRO A 156 10.27 6.18 -18.02
N ALA A 157 9.38 5.65 -17.16
CA ALA A 157 8.53 6.45 -16.26
C ALA A 157 9.34 7.33 -15.28
N MET A 158 10.53 6.83 -14.91
CA MET A 158 11.44 7.44 -13.95
C MET A 158 12.81 6.78 -14.02
N THR A 159 13.81 7.38 -13.38
CA THR A 159 15.12 6.75 -13.19
C THR A 159 15.05 5.59 -12.19
N ARG A 160 15.99 4.65 -12.29
CA ARG A 160 16.12 3.56 -11.30
C ARG A 160 16.31 4.08 -9.87
N ALA A 161 17.13 5.13 -9.70
CA ALA A 161 17.36 5.74 -8.39
C ALA A 161 16.07 6.30 -7.79
N LEU A 162 15.18 6.88 -8.61
CA LEU A 162 13.90 7.37 -8.14
C LEU A 162 12.94 6.24 -7.76
N ALA A 163 12.94 5.13 -8.53
CA ALA A 163 12.17 3.93 -8.20
C ALA A 163 12.64 3.29 -6.88
N GLU A 164 13.95 3.15 -6.68
CA GLU A 164 14.54 2.65 -5.43
C GLU A 164 14.19 3.59 -4.26
N ARG A 165 14.24 4.91 -4.46
CA ARG A 165 13.78 5.86 -3.46
C ARG A 165 12.30 5.66 -3.13
N ALA A 166 11.42 5.50 -4.12
CA ALA A 166 9.99 5.29 -3.89
C ALA A 166 9.72 4.07 -2.97
N VAL A 167 10.39 2.95 -3.24
CA VAL A 167 10.28 1.74 -2.43
C VAL A 167 10.82 1.96 -1.02
N ALA A 168 11.99 2.59 -0.89
CA ALA A 168 12.61 2.84 0.41
C ALA A 168 11.79 3.78 1.29
N GLU A 169 11.20 4.83 0.72
CA GLU A 169 10.31 5.77 1.42
C GLU A 169 9.02 5.06 1.88
N GLY A 170 8.49 4.12 1.08
CA GLY A 170 7.37 3.26 1.49
C GLY A 170 7.70 2.34 2.68
N ILE A 171 8.91 1.76 2.70
CA ILE A 171 9.41 0.98 3.84
C ILE A 171 9.51 1.86 5.09
N ALA A 172 10.17 3.02 4.98
CA ALA A 172 10.37 3.94 6.08
C ALA A 172 9.04 4.47 6.66
N LEU A 173 8.08 4.77 5.78
CA LEU A 173 6.72 5.14 6.16
C LEU A 173 6.08 4.05 7.00
N PHE A 174 6.06 2.80 6.51
CA PHE A 174 5.43 1.71 7.24
C PHE A 174 6.09 1.49 8.61
N GLU A 175 7.42 1.49 8.69
CA GLU A 175 8.13 1.33 9.96
C GLU A 175 7.84 2.45 10.96
N ARG A 176 7.70 3.70 10.49
CA ARG A 176 7.28 4.83 11.33
C ARG A 176 5.88 4.58 11.89
N GLU A 177 4.92 4.24 11.03
CA GLU A 177 3.54 3.96 11.44
C GLU A 177 3.45 2.79 12.42
N ARG A 178 4.23 1.72 12.17
CA ARG A 178 4.31 0.54 13.02
C ARG A 178 4.90 0.85 14.39
N THR A 179 5.94 1.69 14.45
CA THR A 179 6.64 2.03 15.71
C THR A 179 5.85 3.05 16.54
N ALA A 180 5.17 4.00 15.89
CA ALA A 180 4.45 5.07 16.58
C ALA A 180 3.11 4.61 17.16
N GLU A 181 2.30 3.87 16.39
CA GLU A 181 0.91 3.56 16.74
C GLU A 181 0.62 2.04 16.76
N GLY A 182 1.55 1.21 16.31
CA GLY A 182 1.31 -0.21 16.08
C GLY A 182 0.54 -0.45 14.78
N VAL A 183 0.91 -1.50 14.05
CA VAL A 183 0.19 -1.95 12.85
C VAL A 183 0.19 -3.48 12.83
N HIS A 184 -1.00 -4.09 12.90
CA HIS A 184 -1.18 -5.55 12.83
C HIS A 184 -1.65 -5.98 11.45
N ILE A 185 -2.47 -5.15 10.80
CA ILE A 185 -2.91 -5.35 9.41
C ILE A 185 -2.73 -4.04 8.67
N VAL A 186 -2.16 -4.13 7.47
CA VAL A 186 -2.12 -3.03 6.52
C VAL A 186 -2.91 -3.39 5.27
N ALA A 187 -3.75 -2.49 4.80
CA ALA A 187 -4.36 -2.51 3.48
C ALA A 187 -3.75 -1.41 2.63
N LEU A 188 -3.59 -1.68 1.34
CA LEU A 188 -2.99 -0.75 0.39
C LEU A 188 -4.07 -0.27 -0.58
N GLY A 189 -4.09 1.02 -0.83
CA GLY A 189 -4.86 1.67 -1.88
C GLY A 189 -3.96 2.57 -2.72
N GLU A 190 -4.46 2.97 -3.87
CA GLU A 190 -3.77 3.88 -4.77
C GLU A 190 -4.73 4.94 -5.30
N MET A 191 -4.18 6.01 -5.87
CA MET A 191 -4.91 6.97 -6.68
C MET A 191 -4.00 7.58 -7.73
N GLY A 192 -4.37 7.47 -9.01
CA GLY A 192 -3.62 8.12 -10.08
C GLY A 192 -4.29 7.96 -11.43
N ILE A 193 -4.57 9.06 -12.11
CA ILE A 193 -5.13 8.97 -13.46
C ILE A 193 -4.12 8.31 -14.41
N GLY A 194 -4.57 7.33 -15.18
CA GLY A 194 -3.76 6.53 -16.10
C GLY A 194 -2.96 5.39 -15.47
N ASN A 195 -3.05 5.19 -14.15
CA ASN A 195 -2.25 4.18 -13.45
C ASN A 195 -2.58 2.73 -13.80
N SER A 196 -3.80 2.42 -14.24
CA SER A 196 -4.20 1.08 -14.70
C SER A 196 -3.43 0.67 -15.96
N THR A 197 -3.07 1.63 -16.83
CA THR A 197 -2.17 1.40 -17.97
C THR A 197 -0.76 1.05 -17.52
N SER A 198 -0.23 1.78 -16.52
CA SER A 198 1.05 1.46 -15.89
C SER A 198 1.03 0.05 -15.25
N ALA A 199 -0.04 -0.28 -14.52
CA ALA A 199 -0.22 -1.60 -13.91
C ALA A 199 -0.25 -2.71 -14.97
N ALA A 200 -1.00 -2.54 -16.06
CA ALA A 200 -1.05 -3.49 -17.17
C ALA A 200 0.33 -3.68 -17.82
N ALA A 201 1.09 -2.60 -18.01
CA ALA A 201 2.45 -2.67 -18.55
C ALA A 201 3.41 -3.45 -17.62
N ILE A 202 3.32 -3.23 -16.30
CA ILE A 202 4.09 -4.01 -15.31
C ILE A 202 3.70 -5.49 -15.36
N ILE A 203 2.40 -5.81 -15.41
CA ILE A 203 1.92 -7.20 -15.50
C ILE A 203 2.43 -7.85 -16.78
N ALA A 204 2.34 -7.19 -17.93
CA ALA A 204 2.87 -7.68 -19.21
C ALA A 204 4.38 -7.96 -19.10
N ALA A 205 5.15 -7.02 -18.54
CA ALA A 205 6.61 -7.15 -18.41
C ALA A 205 7.02 -8.32 -17.50
N VAL A 206 6.33 -8.51 -16.36
CA VAL A 206 6.67 -9.57 -15.39
C VAL A 206 6.21 -10.95 -15.85
N THR A 207 5.05 -11.03 -16.51
CA THR A 207 4.45 -12.30 -16.92
C THR A 207 4.80 -12.72 -18.35
N ALA A 208 5.39 -11.82 -19.14
CA ALA A 208 5.61 -11.96 -20.58
C ALA A 208 4.34 -12.25 -21.40
N LEU A 209 3.16 -11.94 -20.85
CA LEU A 209 1.89 -12.02 -21.56
C LEU A 209 1.72 -10.84 -22.53
N PRO A 210 1.03 -11.02 -23.67
CA PRO A 210 0.81 -9.93 -24.60
C PRO A 210 -0.13 -8.87 -23.98
N PRO A 211 0.04 -7.56 -24.31
CA PRO A 211 -0.76 -6.48 -23.72
C PRO A 211 -2.27 -6.72 -23.77
N ARG A 212 -2.78 -7.25 -24.89
CA ARG A 212 -4.21 -7.59 -25.07
C ARG A 212 -4.78 -8.54 -24.02
N SER A 213 -3.95 -9.29 -23.31
CA SER A 213 -4.37 -10.26 -22.29
C SER A 213 -4.38 -9.67 -20.88
N VAL A 214 -3.84 -8.46 -20.70
CA VAL A 214 -3.65 -7.83 -19.39
C VAL A 214 -4.20 -6.40 -19.31
N THR A 215 -4.76 -5.89 -20.42
CA THR A 215 -5.54 -4.65 -20.49
C THR A 215 -7.04 -4.95 -20.39
N GLY A 216 -7.81 -4.06 -19.77
CA GLY A 216 -9.26 -4.16 -19.62
C GLY A 216 -10.02 -2.96 -20.17
#